data_AF-A0A530L6A8-F1
#
_entry.id   AF-A0A530L6A8-F1
#
_cell.length_a   1.000
_cell.length_b   1.000
_cell.length_c   1.000
_cell.angle_alpha   90.00
_cell.angle_beta   90.00
_cell.angle_gamma   90.00
#
_symmetry.space_group_name_H-M   'P 1'
#
loop_
_entity.id
_entity.type
_entity.pdbx_description
1 polymer ?
#
loop_
_entity_poly.entity_id
_entity_poly.type
_entity_poly.pdbx_seq_one_letter_code
_entity_poly.pdbx_strand_id
1 'polypeptide(L)'
;RHVHLEIDEGYESVEHLKRYTTLGMGTDQGKTSNFPALATMAALRNATIPETGTTTFRPPYTPVAIGALAGRAVGHHFKPIRRTPMH
;
A
#
# COMPACT_ATOMS: atom_id res chain seq x y z
N ARG A 1 14.75 -5.85 14.50
CA ARG A 1 16.02 -5.75 13.75
C ARG A 1 15.98 -4.63 12.71
N HIS A 2 15.15 -4.72 11.66
CA HIS A 2 15.08 -3.68 10.62
C HIS A 2 14.67 -2.29 11.14
N VAL A 3 13.70 -2.21 12.06
CA VAL A 3 13.27 -0.94 12.70
C VAL A 3 14.41 -0.30 13.52
N HIS A 4 15.28 -1.09 14.13
CA HIS A 4 16.39 -0.55 14.94
C HIS A 4 17.51 0.00 14.05
N LEU A 5 17.85 -0.71 12.96
CA LEU A 5 18.88 -0.27 12.00
C LEU A 5 18.53 1.09 11.37
N GLU A 6 17.26 1.34 11.08
CA GLU A 6 16.80 2.58 10.43
C GLU A 6 16.89 3.80 11.37
N ILE A 7 16.66 3.58 12.67
CA ILE A 7 16.83 4.62 13.69
C ILE A 7 18.32 4.92 13.90
N ASP A 8 19.16 3.89 13.93
CA ASP A 8 20.61 4.05 13.97
C ASP A 8 21.16 4.74 12.70
N GLU A 9 20.51 4.53 11.54
CA GLU A 9 20.81 5.18 10.26
C GLU A 9 20.18 6.59 10.11
N GLY A 10 19.43 7.07 11.12
CA GLY A 10 18.96 8.46 11.20
C GLY A 10 17.72 8.79 10.37
N TYR A 11 16.98 7.79 9.89
CA TYR A 11 15.73 8.04 9.19
C TYR A 11 14.64 8.48 10.17
N GLU A 12 13.77 9.43 9.80
CA GLU A 12 12.81 10.04 10.73
C GLU A 12 11.32 9.69 10.54
N SER A 13 10.93 9.26 9.34
CA SER A 13 9.53 9.12 8.95
C SER A 13 9.09 7.67 8.84
N VAL A 14 7.84 7.36 9.22
CA VAL A 14 7.19 6.06 8.98
C VAL A 14 7.16 5.71 7.49
N GLU A 15 7.15 6.72 6.63
CA GLU A 15 7.23 6.55 5.18
C GLU A 15 8.62 6.08 4.72
N HIS A 16 9.69 6.35 5.47
CA HIS A 16 11.03 5.78 5.25
C HIS A 16 11.08 4.32 5.72
N LEU A 17 10.55 4.02 6.91
CA LEU A 17 10.43 2.66 7.42
C LEU A 17 9.72 1.75 6.41
N LYS A 18 8.58 2.19 5.87
CA LYS A 18 7.82 1.47 4.85
C LYS A 18 8.67 1.17 3.60
N ARG A 19 9.43 2.13 3.10
CA ARG A 19 10.23 2.00 1.86
C ARG A 19 11.49 1.16 2.06
N TYR A 20 12.18 1.31 3.20
CA TYR A 20 13.44 0.63 3.47
C TYR A 20 13.23 -0.85 3.86
N THR A 21 12.16 -1.14 4.59
CA THR A 21 11.91 -2.48 5.14
C THR A 21 10.85 -3.27 4.38
N THR A 22 10.17 -2.64 3.40
CA THR A 22 8.99 -3.17 2.70
C THR A 22 7.80 -3.51 3.61
N LEU A 23 7.82 -3.01 4.85
CA LEU A 23 6.78 -3.20 5.85
C LEU A 23 5.41 -2.72 5.31
N GLY A 24 4.40 -3.57 5.44
CA GLY A 24 3.04 -3.26 5.02
C GLY A 24 2.81 -3.29 3.51
N MET A 25 3.79 -3.73 2.71
CA MET A 25 3.66 -3.92 1.25
C MET A 25 3.27 -5.36 0.85
N GLY A 26 3.04 -6.24 1.83
CA GLY A 26 2.54 -7.59 1.63
C GLY A 26 1.08 -7.63 1.17
N THR A 27 0.60 -8.83 0.83
CA THR A 27 -0.79 -9.05 0.35
C THR A 27 -1.87 -8.66 1.38
N ASP A 28 -1.49 -8.61 2.66
CA ASP A 28 -2.30 -8.17 3.78
C ASP A 28 -2.33 -6.65 3.96
N GLN A 29 -1.53 -5.89 3.18
CA GLN A 29 -1.43 -4.42 3.22
C GLN A 29 -1.13 -3.87 4.64
N GLY A 30 -0.39 -4.65 5.43
CA GLY A 30 0.05 -4.24 6.75
C GLY A 30 -1.03 -4.19 7.83
N LYS A 31 -2.14 -4.92 7.65
CA LYS A 31 -3.23 -4.99 8.64
C LYS A 31 -2.76 -5.45 10.03
N THR A 32 -1.81 -6.37 10.09
CA THR A 32 -1.25 -6.88 11.36
C THR A 32 0.15 -6.35 11.64
N SER A 33 0.92 -5.98 10.60
CA SER A 33 2.33 -5.58 10.76
C SER A 33 2.52 -4.10 11.06
N ASN A 34 1.61 -3.22 10.65
CA ASN A 34 1.83 -1.77 10.76
C ASN A 34 1.75 -1.27 12.21
N PHE A 35 0.80 -1.76 12.99
CA PHE A 35 0.59 -1.28 14.36
C PHE A 35 1.76 -1.67 15.31
N PRO A 36 2.26 -2.92 15.32
CA PRO A 36 3.45 -3.27 16.11
C PRO A 36 4.69 -2.49 15.69
N ALA A 37 4.87 -2.23 14.40
CA ALA A 37 6.00 -1.47 13.90
C ALA A 37 5.93 0.01 14.28
N LEU A 38 4.75 0.63 14.21
CA LEU A 38 4.49 1.97 14.71
C LEU A 38 4.74 2.08 16.21
N ALA A 39 4.28 1.11 17.00
CA ALA A 39 4.51 1.08 18.45
C ALA A 39 6.00 0.96 18.78
N THR A 40 6.75 0.14 18.02
CA THR A 40 8.20 0.00 18.19
C THR A 40 8.94 1.30 17.83
N MET A 41 8.54 1.98 16.75
CA MET A 41 9.07 3.30 16.38
C MET A 41 8.80 4.36 17.43
N ALA A 42 7.57 4.43 17.93
CA ALA A 42 7.14 5.36 18.97
C ALA A 42 7.98 5.16 20.26
N ALA A 43 8.16 3.91 20.68
CA ALA A 43 8.98 3.56 21.85
C ALA A 43 10.46 3.96 21.67
N LEU A 44 11.04 3.75 20.50
CA LEU A 44 12.44 4.09 20.22
C LEU A 44 12.67 5.61 20.08
N ARG A 45 11.65 6.36 19.65
CA ARG A 45 11.69 7.83 19.53
C ARG A 45 11.24 8.57 20.78
N ASN A 46 10.78 7.84 21.80
CA ASN A 46 10.16 8.43 22.99
C ASN A 46 8.99 9.37 22.63
N ALA A 47 8.24 9.01 21.58
CA ALA A 47 7.11 9.75 21.03
C ALA A 47 5.82 8.92 21.16
N THR A 48 4.66 9.55 21.06
CA THR A 48 3.38 8.85 21.02
C THR A 48 3.08 8.32 19.61
N ILE A 49 2.21 7.30 19.51
CA ILE A 49 1.77 6.76 18.21
C ILE A 49 1.15 7.85 17.29
N PRO A 50 0.29 8.77 17.80
CA PRO A 50 -0.21 9.88 16.98
C PRO A 50 0.88 10.80 16.43
N GLU A 51 1.92 11.10 17.22
CA GLU A 51 3.06 11.95 16.81
C GLU A 51 3.95 11.25 15.78
N THR A 52 4.03 9.92 15.83
CA THR A 52 4.81 9.10 14.88
C THR A 52 4.15 9.07 13.50
N GLY A 53 2.84 9.35 13.40
CA GLY A 53 2.08 9.40 12.15
C GLY A 53 1.59 8.04 11.67
N THR A 54 0.64 8.04 10.72
CA THR A 54 0.13 6.83 10.06
C THR A 54 0.45 6.88 8.57
N THR A 55 0.62 5.71 7.93
CA THR A 55 0.85 5.66 6.47
C THR A 55 -0.43 6.01 5.71
N THR A 56 -0.29 6.60 4.53
CA THR A 56 -1.45 6.95 3.69
C THR A 56 -2.25 5.71 3.28
N PHE A 57 -3.54 5.65 3.63
CA PHE A 57 -4.46 4.62 3.15
C PHE A 57 -4.80 4.84 1.66
N ARG A 58 -4.70 3.78 0.84
CA ARG A 58 -4.99 3.82 -0.61
C ARG A 58 -6.00 2.74 -0.99
N PRO A 59 -6.99 3.03 -1.85
CA PRO A 59 -7.81 2.01 -2.46
C PRO A 59 -6.97 1.07 -3.36
N PRO A 60 -7.39 -0.21 -3.52
CA PRO A 60 -8.51 -0.87 -2.86
C PRO A 60 -8.17 -1.39 -1.45
N TYR A 61 -9.13 -1.38 -0.52
CA TYR A 61 -8.94 -1.84 0.88
C TYR A 61 -8.56 -3.33 0.98
N THR A 62 -9.04 -4.14 0.03
CA THR A 62 -8.64 -5.54 -0.16
C THR A 62 -8.28 -5.76 -1.62
N PRO A 63 -7.40 -6.73 -1.93
CA PRO A 63 -7.08 -7.07 -3.31
C PRO A 63 -8.34 -7.40 -4.12
N VAL A 64 -8.48 -6.76 -5.29
CA VAL A 64 -9.56 -7.01 -6.25
C VAL A 64 -8.95 -7.59 -7.52
N ALA A 65 -9.55 -8.63 -8.08
CA ALA A 65 -9.09 -9.22 -9.33
C ALA A 65 -9.17 -8.20 -10.48
N ILE A 66 -8.11 -8.11 -11.30
CA ILE A 66 -8.05 -7.17 -12.44
C ILE A 66 -9.23 -7.37 -13.41
N GLY A 67 -9.64 -8.62 -13.65
CA GLY A 67 -10.79 -8.93 -14.50
C GLY A 67 -12.12 -8.36 -13.98
N ALA A 68 -12.28 -8.23 -12.66
CA ALA A 68 -13.46 -7.60 -12.07
C ALA A 68 -13.52 -6.08 -12.36
N LEU A 69 -12.35 -5.43 -12.48
CA LEU A 69 -12.26 -4.02 -12.87
C LEU A 69 -12.57 -3.82 -14.36
N ALA A 70 -12.21 -4.77 -15.22
CA ALA A 70 -12.47 -4.71 -16.66
C ALA A 70 -13.96 -4.87 -17.01
N GLY A 71 -14.75 -5.54 -16.15
CA GLY A 71 -16.18 -5.76 -16.36
C GLY A 71 -16.45 -6.49 -17.69
N ARG A 72 -17.37 -5.96 -18.50
CA ARG A 72 -17.69 -6.51 -19.84
C ARG A 72 -16.81 -5.97 -20.96
N ALA A 73 -15.82 -5.12 -20.67
CA ALA A 73 -14.92 -4.53 -21.67
C ALA A 73 -13.85 -5.55 -22.11
N VAL A 74 -14.29 -6.67 -22.69
CA VAL A 74 -13.44 -7.78 -23.13
C VAL A 74 -13.85 -8.26 -24.52
N GLY A 75 -12.92 -8.87 -25.26
CA GLY A 75 -13.18 -9.39 -26.61
C GLY A 75 -13.74 -8.33 -27.57
N HIS A 76 -14.79 -8.66 -28.33
CA HIS A 76 -15.46 -7.73 -29.25
C HIS A 76 -16.11 -6.51 -28.55
N HIS A 77 -16.27 -6.55 -27.23
CA HIS A 77 -16.80 -5.45 -26.44
C HIS A 77 -15.71 -4.57 -25.81
N PHE A 78 -14.43 -4.88 -26.04
CA PHE A 78 -13.31 -4.05 -25.58
C PHE A 78 -13.41 -2.61 -26.11
N LYS A 79 -13.84 -2.47 -27.37
CA LYS A 79 -14.07 -1.17 -28.00
C LYS A 79 -15.18 -1.30 -29.06
N PRO A 80 -16.05 -0.29 -29.23
CA PRO A 80 -17.03 -0.30 -30.31
C PRO A 80 -16.37 -0.46 -31.68
N ILE A 81 -16.83 -1.44 -32.45
CA ILE A 81 -16.44 -1.62 -33.86
C ILE A 81 -17.51 -0.95 -34.70
N ARG A 82 -17.14 0.17 -35.34
CA ARG A 82 -18.02 0.86 -36.29
C ARG A 82 -17.94 0.15 -37.64
N ARG A 83 -19.10 -0.09 -38.22
CA ARG A 83 -19.25 -0.75 -39.52
C ARG A 83 -19.79 0.26 -40.53
N THR A 84 -19.37 0.11 -41.78
CA THR A 84 -19.90 0.91 -42.89
C THR A 84 -21.36 0.54 -43.17
N PRO A 85 -22.14 1.38 -43.87
CA PRO A 85 -23.52 1.03 -44.25
C PRO A 85 -23.67 -0.24 -45.11
N MET A 86 -22.59 -0.75 -45.71
CA MET A 86 -22.56 -1.97 -46.53
C MET A 86 -22.07 -3.22 -45.79
N HIS A 87 -21.86 -3.14 -44.46
CA HIS A 87 -21.54 -4.30 -43.66
C HIS A 87 -22.78 -5.18 -43.46
#